data_AF-A0A1M6T820-F1
#
_entry.id   AF-A0A1M6T820-F1
#
_cell.length_a   1.000
_cell.length_b   1.000
_cell.length_c   1.000
_cell.angle_alpha   90.00
_cell.angle_beta   90.00
_cell.angle_gamma   90.00
#
_symmetry.space_group_name_H-M   'P 1'
#
loop_
_entity.id
_entity.type
_entity.pdbx_description
1 polymer ?
#
loop_
_entity_poly.entity_id
_entity_poly.type
_entity_poly.pdbx_seq_one_letter_code
_entity_poly.pdbx_strand_id
1 'polypeptide(L)'
;MENKIFFWNSSVNEIVMGYKESKEAYQCTFCESKFEKGRIFTMNDTLYDAFGAVNQHCKAEHGFTADYLLNQEPSILGISEIQQQILKLMSEGRDDKTIANIVGIAPSTVRNHRFKLREKEKQAKLFLALMQSLEDKTSRSINQSDAGVIEEIHQSATMIDDRYNITDDEREKVIKAYMNVNGALIQFPAKEKKKIIILREIMKNFKPNLDYQEREVNRILERIYNDYATLRRALIEYGFFDRSDDCSVYRVKD
;
A
#
# COMPACT_ATOMS: atom_id res chain seq x y z
N MET A 1 -5.00 -8.04 -0.24
CA MET A 1 -3.79 -7.26 0.13
C MET A 1 -4.16 -5.78 -0.07
N GLU A 2 -5.22 -5.31 0.60
CA GLU A 2 -5.98 -4.13 0.13
C GLU A 2 -5.77 -2.83 0.92
N ASN A 3 -5.13 -2.82 2.09
CA ASN A 3 -5.24 -1.66 3.00
C ASN A 3 -3.93 -0.95 3.35
N LYS A 4 -2.96 -0.85 2.42
CA LYS A 4 -1.73 -0.08 2.75
C LYS A 4 -2.03 1.41 2.97
N ILE A 5 -3.00 2.01 2.27
CA ILE A 5 -3.37 3.44 2.43
C ILE A 5 -3.82 3.78 3.87
N PHE A 6 -4.60 2.92 4.53
CA PHE A 6 -5.03 3.16 5.91
C PHE A 6 -3.86 3.01 6.91
N PHE A 7 -2.96 2.08 6.62
CA PHE A 7 -1.75 1.87 7.39
C PHE A 7 -0.86 3.12 7.43
N TRP A 8 -0.68 3.81 6.29
CA TRP A 8 0.16 5.02 6.21
C TRP A 8 -0.41 6.25 6.91
N ASN A 9 -1.73 6.34 7.06
CA ASN A 9 -2.43 7.45 7.70
C ASN A 9 -2.58 7.29 9.23
N SER A 10 -2.02 6.21 9.78
CA SER A 10 -2.04 5.91 11.21
C SER A 10 -0.74 6.32 11.87
N SER A 11 -0.81 6.83 13.11
CA SER A 11 0.37 7.10 13.92
C SER A 11 1.10 5.80 14.27
N VAL A 12 2.39 5.91 14.61
CA VAL A 12 3.21 4.75 15.02
C VAL A 12 2.54 3.95 16.15
N ASN A 13 1.92 4.64 17.12
CA ASN A 13 1.25 3.97 18.24
C ASN A 13 0.00 3.21 17.79
N GLU A 14 -0.84 3.82 16.93
CA GLU A 14 -2.04 3.16 16.39
C GLU A 14 -1.67 1.91 15.58
N ILE A 15 -0.62 2.00 14.77
CA ILE A 15 -0.08 0.85 14.02
C ILE A 15 0.36 -0.26 14.98
N VAL A 16 1.16 0.06 16.00
CA VAL A 16 1.65 -0.92 16.98
C VAL A 16 0.49 -1.60 17.71
N MET A 17 -0.53 -0.84 18.11
CA MET A 17 -1.74 -1.36 18.74
C MET A 17 -2.64 -2.16 17.78
N GLY A 18 -2.53 -1.90 16.47
CA GLY A 18 -3.35 -2.52 15.42
C GLY A 18 -4.74 -1.89 15.25
N TYR A 19 -5.02 -0.78 15.92
CA TYR A 19 -6.29 -0.06 15.81
C TYR A 19 -6.13 1.44 16.05
N LYS A 20 -7.07 2.19 15.50
CA LYS A 20 -7.29 3.61 15.74
C LYS A 20 -8.55 3.83 16.57
N GLU A 21 -8.49 4.79 17.49
CA GLU A 21 -9.63 5.18 18.31
C GLU A 21 -10.22 6.50 17.84
N SER A 22 -11.55 6.54 17.72
CA SER A 22 -12.32 7.77 17.53
C SER A 22 -13.29 7.97 18.69
N LYS A 23 -14.05 9.07 18.67
CA LYS A 23 -15.11 9.31 19.67
C LYS A 23 -16.20 8.23 19.62
N GLU A 24 -16.45 7.65 18.45
CA GLU A 24 -17.63 6.81 18.19
C GLU A 24 -17.28 5.32 18.05
N ALA A 25 -16.05 4.99 17.66
CA ALA A 25 -15.67 3.62 17.35
C ALA A 25 -14.16 3.38 17.49
N TYR A 26 -13.79 2.10 17.60
CA TYR A 26 -12.45 1.60 17.28
C TYR A 26 -12.44 1.08 15.84
N GLN A 27 -11.34 1.27 15.12
CA GLN A 27 -11.17 0.80 13.76
C GLN A 27 -9.85 0.04 13.63
N CYS A 28 -9.89 -1.18 13.11
CA CYS A 28 -8.68 -1.97 12.85
C CYS A 28 -7.83 -1.28 11.77
N THR A 29 -6.52 -1.15 12.00
CA THR A 29 -5.60 -0.50 11.04
C THR A 29 -5.22 -1.41 9.87
N PHE A 30 -5.51 -2.70 9.95
CA PHE A 30 -5.13 -3.69 8.94
C PHE A 30 -6.26 -4.01 7.95
N CYS A 31 -7.50 -4.11 8.43
CA CYS A 31 -8.66 -4.48 7.61
C CYS A 31 -9.80 -3.44 7.59
N GLU A 32 -9.62 -2.33 8.30
CA GLU A 32 -10.61 -1.24 8.43
C GLU A 32 -11.93 -1.61 9.13
N SER A 33 -12.07 -2.84 9.66
CA SER A 33 -13.24 -3.26 10.44
C SER A 33 -13.50 -2.30 11.60
N LYS A 34 -14.76 -1.87 11.73
CA LYS A 34 -15.19 -0.88 12.73
C LYS A 34 -15.99 -1.52 13.86
N PHE A 35 -15.70 -1.08 15.07
CA PHE A 35 -16.31 -1.53 16.32
C PHE A 35 -16.87 -0.31 17.05
N GLU A 36 -18.16 -0.05 16.89
CA GLU A 36 -18.87 1.08 17.51
C GLU A 36 -18.93 0.98 19.03
N LYS A 37 -18.56 2.06 19.71
CA LYS A 37 -18.65 2.20 21.17
C LYS A 37 -20.11 2.15 21.61
N GLY A 38 -20.37 1.53 22.76
CA GLY A 38 -21.71 1.33 23.29
C GLY A 38 -22.44 0.10 22.71
N ARG A 39 -21.87 -0.58 21.71
CA ARG A 39 -22.33 -1.91 21.27
C ARG A 39 -21.57 -3.02 21.98
N ILE A 40 -22.24 -4.17 22.09
CA ILE A 40 -21.63 -5.43 22.53
C ILE A 40 -21.47 -6.33 21.31
N PHE A 41 -20.29 -6.93 21.18
CA PHE A 41 -19.93 -7.81 20.08
C PHE A 41 -19.79 -9.23 20.62
N THR A 42 -20.34 -10.20 19.91
CA THR A 42 -20.19 -11.62 20.25
C THR A 42 -19.12 -12.22 19.34
N MET A 43 -18.07 -12.78 19.92
CA MET A 43 -16.95 -13.42 19.22
C MET A 43 -16.58 -14.71 19.93
N ASN A 44 -16.64 -15.85 19.24
CA ASN A 44 -16.38 -17.18 19.80
C ASN A 44 -17.14 -17.41 21.12
N ASP A 45 -18.45 -17.18 21.11
CA ASP A 45 -19.36 -17.32 22.26
C ASP A 45 -19.02 -16.45 23.48
N THR A 46 -18.12 -15.48 23.33
CA THR A 46 -17.73 -14.52 24.37
C THR A 46 -18.20 -13.11 23.98
N LEU A 47 -18.73 -12.37 24.96
CA LEU A 47 -19.21 -10.99 24.77
C LEU A 47 -18.08 -10.01 25.09
N TYR A 48 -17.85 -9.08 24.17
CA TYR A 48 -16.87 -8.00 24.31
C TYR A 48 -17.53 -6.64 24.12
N ASP A 49 -17.04 -5.63 24.82
CA ASP A 49 -17.27 -4.24 24.42
C ASP A 49 -16.46 -3.91 23.15
N ALA A 50 -16.64 -2.71 22.59
CA ALA A 50 -15.95 -2.31 21.37
C ALA A 50 -14.41 -2.40 21.45
N PHE A 51 -13.84 -2.09 22.62
CA PHE A 51 -12.40 -2.15 22.85
C PHE A 51 -11.90 -3.60 22.90
N GLY A 52 -12.59 -4.47 23.63
CA GLY A 52 -12.29 -5.90 23.66
C GLY A 52 -12.46 -6.54 22.28
N ALA A 53 -13.50 -6.14 21.55
CA ALA A 53 -13.80 -6.66 20.22
C ALA A 53 -12.70 -6.32 19.21
N VAL A 54 -12.22 -5.07 19.17
CA VAL A 54 -11.13 -4.70 18.25
C VAL A 54 -9.82 -5.41 18.61
N ASN A 55 -9.48 -5.54 19.89
CA ASN A 55 -8.27 -6.26 20.31
C ASN A 55 -8.34 -7.75 19.96
N GLN A 56 -9.49 -8.38 20.21
CA GLN A 56 -9.71 -9.78 19.88
C GLN A 56 -9.69 -10.01 18.36
N HIS A 57 -10.32 -9.12 17.60
CA HIS A 57 -10.26 -9.12 16.14
C HIS A 57 -8.81 -9.01 15.63
N CYS A 58 -8.05 -8.01 16.11
CA CYS A 58 -6.67 -7.82 15.67
C CYS A 58 -5.83 -9.07 15.92
N LYS A 59 -5.97 -9.68 17.09
CA LYS A 59 -5.25 -10.91 17.44
C LYS A 59 -5.69 -12.11 16.60
N ALA A 60 -6.99 -12.28 16.35
CA ALA A 60 -7.55 -13.44 15.67
C ALA A 60 -7.31 -13.40 14.16
N GLU A 61 -7.51 -12.25 13.52
CA GLU A 61 -7.44 -12.09 12.07
C GLU A 61 -6.04 -11.73 11.58
N HIS A 62 -5.26 -10.98 12.37
CA HIS A 62 -3.98 -10.40 11.93
C HIS A 62 -2.77 -10.88 12.76
N GLY A 63 -3.00 -11.51 13.92
CA GLY A 63 -1.94 -11.93 14.83
C GLY A 63 -1.27 -10.74 15.53
N PHE A 64 0.04 -10.84 15.76
CA PHE A 64 0.82 -9.72 16.28
C PHE A 64 1.24 -8.78 15.15
N THR A 65 1.22 -7.48 15.41
CA THR A 65 1.63 -6.45 14.45
C THR A 65 3.01 -6.70 13.84
N ALA A 66 3.97 -7.18 14.63
CA ALA A 66 5.31 -7.51 14.14
C ALA A 66 5.27 -8.60 13.06
N ASP A 67 4.54 -9.68 13.30
CA ASP A 67 4.41 -10.79 12.37
C ASP A 67 3.59 -10.38 11.14
N TYR A 68 2.51 -9.61 11.34
CA TYR A 68 1.73 -9.04 10.25
C TYR A 68 2.60 -8.23 9.29
N LEU A 69 3.43 -7.32 9.83
CA LEU A 69 4.32 -6.48 9.02
C LEU A 69 5.43 -7.25 8.34
N LEU A 70 6.01 -8.22 9.04
CA LEU A 70 7.07 -9.06 8.48
C LEU A 70 6.54 -9.98 7.37
N ASN A 71 5.25 -10.26 7.32
CA ASN A 71 4.62 -11.02 6.25
C ASN A 71 4.19 -10.18 5.04
N GLN A 72 4.39 -8.86 5.07
CA GLN A 72 4.19 -8.00 3.91
C GLN A 72 5.42 -7.98 2.99
N GLU A 73 5.31 -7.33 1.83
CA GLU A 73 6.44 -7.07 0.94
C GLU A 73 7.55 -6.27 1.65
N PRO A 74 8.85 -6.68 1.58
CA PRO A 74 9.94 -6.01 2.28
C PRO A 74 10.09 -4.52 1.96
N SER A 75 9.70 -4.12 0.75
CA SER A 75 9.73 -2.74 0.25
C SER A 75 8.88 -1.79 1.10
N ILE A 76 7.80 -2.28 1.72
CA ILE A 76 6.92 -1.49 2.60
C ILE A 76 7.68 -1.01 3.84
N LEU A 77 8.57 -1.83 4.39
CA LEU A 77 9.41 -1.47 5.54
C LEU A 77 10.75 -0.82 5.10
N GLY A 78 10.97 -0.71 3.79
CA GLY A 78 12.23 -0.25 3.20
C GLY A 78 13.42 -1.13 3.59
N ILE A 79 13.21 -2.45 3.74
CA ILE A 79 14.27 -3.41 4.09
C ILE A 79 14.48 -4.43 2.96
N SER A 80 15.63 -5.09 2.95
CA SER A 80 15.89 -6.20 2.02
C SER A 80 15.22 -7.50 2.47
N GLU A 81 15.06 -8.46 1.55
CA GLU A 81 14.56 -9.80 1.86
C GLU A 81 15.37 -10.49 2.98
N ILE A 82 16.70 -10.39 2.93
CA ILE A 82 17.59 -10.94 3.95
C ILE A 82 17.31 -10.27 5.32
N GLN A 83 17.13 -8.95 5.35
CA GLN A 83 16.78 -8.25 6.60
C GLN A 83 15.42 -8.68 7.14
N GLN A 84 14.44 -8.90 6.28
CA GLN A 84 13.11 -9.40 6.67
C GLN A 84 13.20 -10.82 7.26
N GLN A 85 13.94 -11.73 6.62
CA GLN A 85 14.15 -13.09 7.14
C GLN A 85 14.81 -13.08 8.52
N ILE A 86 15.85 -12.25 8.70
CA ILE A 86 16.51 -12.09 10.01
C ILE A 86 15.50 -11.59 11.06
N LEU A 87 14.69 -10.58 10.73
CA LEU A 87 13.70 -10.02 11.65
C LEU A 87 12.58 -11.02 12.02
N LYS A 88 12.14 -11.88 11.09
CA LYS A 88 11.20 -12.99 11.38
C LYS A 88 11.77 -13.97 12.40
N LEU A 89 12.99 -14.44 12.18
CA LEU A 89 13.63 -15.35 13.13
C LEU A 89 13.90 -14.67 14.49
N MET A 90 14.11 -13.35 14.49
CA MET A 90 14.20 -12.57 15.73
C MET A 90 12.85 -12.46 16.45
N SER A 91 11.73 -12.29 15.74
CA SER A 91 10.39 -12.24 16.37
C SER A 91 10.01 -13.59 17.00
N GLU A 92 10.48 -14.70 16.41
CA GLU A 92 10.40 -16.05 17.00
C GLU A 92 11.31 -16.26 18.23
N GLY A 93 12.15 -15.29 18.59
CA GLY A 93 13.07 -15.40 19.74
C GLY A 93 14.33 -16.23 19.48
N ARG A 94 14.74 -16.44 18.23
CA ARG A 94 15.96 -17.19 17.89
C ARG A 94 17.22 -16.41 18.24
N ASP A 95 18.29 -17.14 18.60
CA ASP A 95 19.61 -16.55 18.84
C ASP A 95 20.41 -16.31 17.56
N ASP A 96 21.47 -15.50 17.63
CA ASP A 96 22.25 -15.11 16.46
C ASP A 96 22.92 -16.29 15.74
N LYS A 97 23.26 -17.36 16.47
CA LYS A 97 23.88 -18.55 15.88
C LYS A 97 22.86 -19.33 15.06
N THR A 98 21.65 -19.48 15.60
CA THR A 98 20.54 -20.16 14.93
C THR A 98 20.10 -19.38 13.71
N ILE A 99 19.96 -18.05 13.82
CA ILE A 99 19.63 -17.16 12.71
C ILE A 99 20.68 -17.29 11.59
N ALA A 100 21.96 -17.21 11.95
CA ALA A 100 23.06 -17.34 11.01
C ALA A 100 23.01 -18.67 10.23
N ASN A 101 22.76 -19.77 10.93
CA ASN A 101 22.65 -21.10 10.32
C ASN A 101 21.44 -21.22 9.37
N ILE A 102 20.27 -20.70 9.76
CA ILE A 102 19.05 -20.78 8.95
C ILE A 102 19.17 -19.93 7.68
N VAL A 103 19.69 -18.70 7.82
CA VAL A 103 19.83 -17.76 6.70
C VAL A 103 21.04 -18.08 5.82
N GLY A 104 22.01 -18.85 6.32
CA GLY A 104 23.23 -19.20 5.59
C GLY A 104 24.28 -18.09 5.57
N ILE A 105 24.39 -17.31 6.66
CA ILE A 105 25.34 -16.21 6.81
C ILE A 105 26.18 -16.36 8.09
N ALA A 106 27.26 -15.59 8.22
CA ALA A 106 28.08 -15.63 9.44
C ALA A 106 27.34 -14.99 10.64
N PRO A 107 27.52 -15.49 11.89
CA PRO A 107 26.95 -14.85 13.09
C PRO A 107 27.38 -13.39 13.29
N SER A 108 28.58 -13.01 12.82
CA SER A 108 29.04 -11.63 12.79
C SER A 108 28.21 -10.75 11.85
N THR A 109 27.76 -11.31 10.73
CA THR A 109 26.88 -10.64 9.76
C THR A 109 25.50 -10.38 10.36
N VAL A 110 24.92 -11.34 11.09
CA VAL A 110 23.66 -11.15 11.85
C VAL A 110 23.78 -9.98 12.83
N ARG A 111 24.86 -9.93 13.62
CA ARG A 111 25.13 -8.82 14.56
C ARG A 111 25.25 -7.48 13.84
N ASN A 112 25.93 -7.44 12.69
CA ASN A 112 26.03 -6.23 11.89
C ASN A 112 24.66 -5.76 11.36
N HIS A 113 23.80 -6.69 10.91
CA HIS A 113 22.43 -6.36 10.52
C HIS A 113 21.63 -5.76 11.68
N ARG A 114 21.68 -6.38 12.88
CA ARG A 114 21.03 -5.84 14.08
C ARG A 114 21.48 -4.42 14.40
N PHE A 115 22.79 -4.17 14.36
CA PHE A 115 23.36 -2.85 14.59
C PHE A 115 22.83 -1.82 13.57
N LYS A 116 22.91 -2.12 12.27
CA LYS A 116 22.43 -1.22 11.21
C LYS A 116 20.92 -0.97 11.28
N LEU A 117 20.12 -1.98 11.60
CA LEU A 117 18.68 -1.83 11.76
C LEU A 117 18.34 -0.91 12.95
N ARG A 118 19.06 -1.04 14.07
CA ARG A 118 18.88 -0.17 15.23
C ARG A 118 19.30 1.28 14.95
N GLU A 119 20.36 1.50 14.17
CA GLU A 119 20.72 2.85 13.72
C GLU A 119 19.67 3.42 12.77
N LYS A 120 19.14 2.61 11.85
CA LYS A 120 18.04 3.00 10.95
C LYS A 120 16.78 3.37 11.74
N GLU A 121 16.43 2.63 12.79
CA GLU A 121 15.29 2.93 13.68
C GLU A 121 15.44 4.32 14.32
N LYS A 122 16.62 4.64 14.88
CA LYS A 122 16.90 5.95 15.45
C LYS A 122 16.80 7.07 14.40
N GLN A 123 17.36 6.85 13.22
CA GLN A 123 17.30 7.81 12.11
C GLN A 123 15.86 8.03 11.65
N ALA A 124 15.07 6.97 11.49
CA ALA A 124 13.66 7.05 11.12
C ALA A 124 12.85 7.85 12.16
N LYS A 125 13.09 7.62 13.45
CA LYS A 125 12.45 8.41 14.51
C LYS A 125 12.75 9.91 14.40
N LEU A 126 14.02 10.28 14.21
CA LEU A 126 14.41 11.68 14.05
C LEU A 126 13.87 12.28 12.76
N PHE A 127 13.85 11.51 11.69
CA PHE A 127 13.33 11.92 10.39
C PHE A 127 11.81 12.19 10.47
N LEU A 128 11.02 11.31 11.06
CA LEU A 128 9.58 11.51 11.27
C LEU A 128 9.32 12.78 12.09
N ALA A 129 10.08 12.98 13.17
CA ALA A 129 9.98 14.20 13.98
C ALA A 129 10.31 15.46 13.18
N LEU A 130 11.34 15.41 12.31
CA LEU A 130 11.68 16.52 11.42
C LEU A 130 10.56 16.81 10.42
N MET A 131 9.99 15.79 9.76
CA MET A 131 8.91 15.98 8.79
C MET A 131 7.69 16.65 9.44
N GLN A 132 7.27 16.15 10.61
CA GLN A 132 6.17 16.74 11.36
C GLN A 132 6.48 18.19 11.80
N SER A 133 7.68 18.42 12.31
CA SER A 133 8.11 19.76 12.73
C SER A 133 8.17 20.77 11.58
N LEU A 134 8.54 20.31 10.38
CA LEU A 134 8.53 21.13 9.17
C LEU A 134 7.10 21.49 8.76
N GLU A 135 6.19 20.51 8.73
CA GLU A 135 4.78 20.73 8.40
C GLU A 135 4.12 21.70 9.37
N ASP A 136 4.36 21.55 10.68
CA ASP A 136 3.86 22.47 11.70
C ASP A 136 4.39 23.91 11.48
N LYS A 137 5.67 24.03 11.10
CA LYS A 137 6.34 25.32 10.90
C LYS A 137 5.89 26.04 9.62
N THR A 138 5.63 25.30 8.54
CA THR A 138 5.29 25.86 7.22
C THR A 138 3.79 25.87 6.95
N SER A 139 3.00 25.13 7.75
CA SER A 139 1.61 24.77 7.45
C SER A 139 1.45 24.13 6.06
N ARG A 140 2.51 23.47 5.58
CA ARG A 140 2.57 22.79 4.28
C ARG A 140 3.29 21.47 4.46
N SER A 141 2.61 20.37 4.15
CA SER A 141 3.20 19.04 4.09
C SER A 141 4.21 18.95 2.94
N ILE A 142 5.18 18.04 3.05
CA ILE A 142 6.29 17.96 2.07
C ILE A 142 5.84 17.55 0.65
N ASN A 143 4.66 16.95 0.52
CA ASN A 143 4.05 16.66 -0.78
C ASN A 143 3.37 17.89 -1.42
N GLN A 144 3.29 19.03 -0.74
CA GLN A 144 2.78 20.28 -1.31
C GLN A 144 3.94 21.10 -1.88
N SER A 145 3.88 21.38 -3.18
CA SER A 145 4.86 22.18 -3.91
C SER A 145 4.19 23.35 -4.62
N ASP A 146 4.98 24.28 -5.16
CA ASP A 146 4.47 25.37 -6.00
C ASP A 146 3.83 24.86 -7.32
N ALA A 147 4.04 23.59 -7.67
CA ALA A 147 3.46 22.92 -8.84
C ALA A 147 2.23 22.08 -8.51
N GLY A 148 1.67 22.21 -7.30
CA GLY A 148 0.53 21.44 -6.80
C GLY A 148 0.91 20.40 -5.75
N VAL A 149 -0.04 19.52 -5.46
CA VAL A 149 0.13 18.42 -4.49
C VAL A 149 0.63 17.19 -5.22
N ILE A 150 1.77 16.65 -4.81
CA ILE A 150 2.30 15.37 -5.28
C ILE A 150 1.31 14.28 -4.85
N GLU A 151 0.78 13.56 -5.84
CA GLU A 151 -0.20 12.50 -5.60
C GLU A 151 0.43 11.29 -4.93
N GLU A 152 -0.36 10.62 -4.08
CA GLU A 152 0.01 9.31 -3.56
C GLU A 152 0.13 8.29 -4.69
N ILE A 153 1.20 7.50 -4.62
CA ILE A 153 1.51 6.40 -5.52
C ILE A 153 0.57 5.23 -5.23
N HIS A 154 0.03 4.60 -6.27
CA HIS A 154 -0.79 3.39 -6.15
C HIS A 154 0.06 2.20 -5.63
N GLN A 155 -0.51 1.34 -4.78
CA GLN A 155 0.27 0.37 -3.99
C GLN A 155 0.81 -0.82 -4.79
N SER A 156 0.28 -1.04 -6.00
CA SER A 156 0.72 -2.06 -6.96
C SER A 156 1.80 -1.60 -7.93
N ALA A 157 2.25 -0.34 -7.82
CA ALA A 157 3.26 0.21 -8.69
C ALA A 157 4.52 -0.70 -8.70
N THR A 158 4.77 -1.33 -9.84
CA THR A 158 5.85 -2.31 -10.02
C THR A 158 7.24 -1.69 -9.99
N MET A 159 7.36 -0.38 -10.27
CA MET A 159 8.62 0.38 -10.22
C MET A 159 8.37 1.80 -9.68
N ILE A 160 8.76 2.06 -8.44
CA ILE A 160 8.66 3.40 -7.83
C ILE A 160 9.87 4.23 -8.30
N ASP A 161 9.68 5.03 -9.34
CA ASP A 161 10.67 5.97 -9.88
C ASP A 161 10.05 7.36 -10.14
N ASP A 162 10.82 8.28 -10.73
CA ASP A 162 10.41 9.66 -11.05
C ASP A 162 9.13 9.76 -11.89
N ARG A 163 8.68 8.67 -12.55
CA ARG A 163 7.44 8.64 -13.33
C ARG A 163 6.19 8.81 -12.47
N TYR A 164 6.28 8.54 -11.17
CA TYR A 164 5.17 8.69 -10.22
C TYR A 164 5.14 10.04 -9.50
N ASN A 165 6.14 10.90 -9.72
CA ASN A 165 6.14 12.27 -9.19
C ASN A 165 5.14 13.15 -9.96
N ILE A 166 3.86 12.83 -9.88
CA ILE A 166 2.76 13.48 -10.59
C ILE A 166 2.08 14.44 -9.61
N THR A 167 1.92 15.70 -10.00
CA THR A 167 1.05 16.62 -9.26
C THR A 167 -0.38 16.55 -9.78
N ASP A 168 -1.34 16.89 -8.92
CA ASP A 168 -2.75 17.08 -9.27
C ASP A 168 -2.93 18.01 -10.50
N ASP A 169 -2.22 19.14 -10.52
CA ASP A 169 -2.18 20.08 -11.63
C ASP A 169 -1.71 19.44 -12.95
N GLU A 170 -0.64 18.64 -12.89
CA GLU A 170 -0.14 17.91 -14.06
C GLU A 170 -1.13 16.84 -14.52
N ARG A 171 -1.73 16.10 -13.59
CA ARG A 171 -2.75 15.09 -13.87
C ARG A 171 -3.92 15.71 -14.64
N GLU A 172 -4.46 16.81 -14.14
CA GLU A 172 -5.59 17.48 -14.79
C GLU A 172 -5.26 17.98 -16.20
N LYS A 173 -4.08 18.59 -16.37
CA LYS A 173 -3.62 19.07 -17.68
C LYS A 173 -3.48 17.91 -18.66
N VAL A 174 -2.95 16.76 -18.21
CA VAL A 174 -2.79 15.58 -19.05
C VAL A 174 -4.16 14.96 -19.39
N ILE A 175 -5.07 14.79 -18.43
CA ILE A 175 -6.40 14.24 -18.71
C ILE A 175 -7.14 15.12 -19.73
N LYS A 176 -7.16 16.45 -19.53
CA LYS A 176 -7.79 17.41 -20.46
C LYS A 176 -7.18 17.37 -21.86
N ALA A 177 -5.89 17.09 -21.98
CA ALA A 177 -5.18 17.05 -23.26
C ALA A 177 -5.35 15.72 -24.03
N TYR A 178 -5.64 14.61 -23.34
CA TYR A 178 -5.65 13.27 -23.95
C TYR A 178 -7.01 12.58 -23.92
N MET A 179 -7.95 13.02 -23.08
CA MET A 179 -9.30 12.46 -23.01
C MET A 179 -10.34 13.50 -23.39
N ASN A 180 -11.42 13.06 -24.04
CA ASN A 180 -12.55 13.92 -24.37
C ASN A 180 -13.54 14.01 -23.20
N VAL A 181 -14.57 14.86 -23.36
CA VAL A 181 -15.60 15.11 -22.34
C VAL A 181 -16.39 13.83 -21.97
N ASN A 182 -16.42 12.84 -22.86
CA ASN A 182 -17.12 11.57 -22.66
C ASN A 182 -16.22 10.50 -22.00
N GLY A 183 -14.98 10.84 -21.63
CA GLY A 183 -14.02 9.90 -21.04
C GLY A 183 -13.36 8.95 -22.04
N ALA A 184 -13.49 9.17 -23.35
CA ALA A 184 -12.77 8.41 -24.37
C ALA A 184 -11.41 9.04 -24.67
N LEU A 185 -10.43 8.19 -24.94
CA LEU A 185 -9.05 8.55 -25.19
C LEU A 185 -8.88 9.02 -26.64
N ILE A 186 -8.35 10.23 -26.82
CA ILE A 186 -8.05 10.82 -28.13
C ILE A 186 -6.82 10.14 -28.74
N GLN A 187 -5.78 9.96 -27.93
CA GLN A 187 -4.53 9.28 -28.32
C GLN A 187 -3.85 8.64 -27.11
N PHE A 188 -3.14 7.53 -27.31
CA PHE A 188 -2.34 6.94 -26.24
C PHE A 188 -1.00 7.68 -26.06
N PRO A 189 -0.64 8.17 -24.86
CA PRO A 189 0.60 8.92 -24.65
C PRO A 189 1.86 8.08 -24.90
N ALA A 190 2.89 8.69 -25.51
CA ALA A 190 4.20 8.05 -25.66
C ALA A 190 5.05 8.11 -24.38
N LYS A 191 4.91 9.17 -23.57
CA LYS A 191 5.70 9.37 -22.35
C LYS A 191 5.13 8.55 -21.18
N GLU A 192 6.00 7.81 -20.51
CA GLU A 192 5.69 6.91 -19.39
C GLU A 192 4.85 7.58 -18.29
N LYS A 193 5.27 8.75 -17.77
CA LYS A 193 4.54 9.52 -16.75
C LYS A 193 3.10 9.85 -17.18
N LYS A 194 2.90 10.21 -18.45
CA LYS A 194 1.56 10.50 -19.00
C LYS A 194 0.72 9.22 -19.16
N LYS A 195 1.35 8.09 -19.51
CA LYS A 195 0.65 6.79 -19.56
C LYS A 195 0.10 6.45 -18.18
N ILE A 196 0.91 6.55 -17.11
CA ILE A 196 0.46 6.28 -15.73
C ILE A 196 -0.77 7.12 -15.37
N ILE A 197 -0.75 8.44 -15.66
CA ILE A 197 -1.89 9.33 -15.43
C ILE A 197 -3.16 8.82 -16.13
N ILE A 198 -3.06 8.49 -17.42
CA ILE A 198 -4.21 8.04 -18.22
C ILE A 198 -4.69 6.66 -17.78
N LEU A 199 -3.79 5.73 -17.49
CA LEU A 199 -4.13 4.40 -17.00
C LEU A 199 -4.83 4.49 -15.64
N ARG A 200 -4.36 5.34 -14.72
CA ARG A 200 -5.03 5.61 -13.44
C ARG A 200 -6.46 6.14 -13.63
N GLU A 201 -6.66 7.03 -14.59
CA GLU A 201 -8.00 7.54 -14.92
C GLU A 201 -8.91 6.45 -15.49
N ILE A 202 -8.38 5.59 -16.37
CA ILE A 202 -9.10 4.45 -16.95
C ILE A 202 -9.54 3.46 -15.87
N MET A 203 -8.70 3.24 -14.85
CA MET A 203 -8.98 2.29 -13.76
C MET A 203 -10.24 2.63 -12.96
N LYS A 204 -10.72 3.88 -12.98
CA LYS A 204 -12.00 4.27 -12.35
C LYS A 204 -13.22 3.54 -12.94
N ASN A 205 -13.08 2.92 -14.12
CA ASN A 205 -14.14 2.12 -14.74
C ASN A 205 -14.20 0.67 -14.21
N PHE A 206 -13.22 0.27 -13.39
CA PHE A 206 -13.14 -1.06 -12.80
C PHE A 206 -13.32 -0.98 -11.29
N LYS A 207 -13.97 -1.99 -10.74
CA LYS A 207 -14.20 -2.13 -9.31
C LYS A 207 -13.12 -3.05 -8.72
N PRO A 208 -12.55 -2.71 -7.56
CA PRO A 208 -11.63 -3.61 -6.87
C PRO A 208 -12.35 -4.88 -6.41
N ASN A 209 -11.60 -5.95 -6.17
CA ASN A 209 -12.07 -7.24 -5.67
C ASN A 209 -13.12 -7.95 -6.53
N LEU A 210 -13.14 -7.65 -7.82
CA LEU A 210 -13.96 -8.33 -8.81
C LEU A 210 -13.06 -9.03 -9.84
N ASP A 211 -13.35 -10.30 -10.07
CA ASP A 211 -12.76 -11.07 -11.15
C ASP A 211 -13.50 -10.70 -12.45
N TYR A 212 -12.77 -10.10 -13.39
CA TYR A 212 -13.28 -9.75 -14.71
C TYR A 212 -12.86 -10.79 -15.73
N GLN A 213 -13.79 -11.24 -16.57
CA GLN A 213 -13.42 -12.02 -17.74
C GLN A 213 -12.77 -11.14 -18.80
N GLU A 214 -11.89 -11.72 -19.63
CA GLU A 214 -11.25 -11.01 -20.75
C GLU A 214 -12.26 -10.21 -21.60
N ARG A 215 -13.41 -10.83 -21.90
CA ARG A 215 -14.47 -10.20 -22.71
C ARG A 215 -15.07 -8.97 -22.04
N GLU A 216 -15.17 -8.97 -20.71
CA GLU A 216 -15.70 -7.83 -19.95
C GLU A 216 -14.70 -6.68 -19.95
N VAL A 217 -13.41 -6.99 -19.72
CA VAL A 217 -12.32 -6.01 -19.80
C VAL A 217 -12.28 -5.37 -21.19
N ASN A 218 -12.29 -6.19 -22.24
CA ASN A 218 -12.24 -5.69 -23.61
C ASN A 218 -13.42 -4.77 -23.93
N ARG A 219 -14.64 -5.13 -23.52
CA ARG A 219 -15.84 -4.29 -23.73
C ARG A 219 -15.75 -2.95 -23.02
N ILE A 220 -15.18 -2.90 -21.82
CA ILE A 220 -15.01 -1.64 -21.07
C ILE A 220 -13.95 -0.78 -21.77
N LEU A 221 -12.81 -1.37 -22.11
CA LEU A 221 -11.69 -0.65 -22.75
C LEU A 221 -11.99 -0.19 -24.17
N GLU A 222 -12.77 -0.94 -24.94
CA GLU A 222 -13.15 -0.60 -26.32
C GLU A 222 -13.96 0.70 -26.40
N ARG A 223 -14.77 1.00 -25.36
CA ARG A 223 -15.49 2.28 -25.26
C ARG A 223 -14.56 3.46 -25.03
N ILE A 224 -13.38 3.20 -24.50
CA ILE A 224 -12.39 4.22 -24.13
C ILE A 224 -11.42 4.44 -25.28
N TYR A 225 -10.91 3.38 -25.90
CA TYR A 225 -9.94 3.46 -26.98
C TYR A 225 -10.05 2.25 -27.91
N ASN A 226 -10.03 2.51 -29.22
CA ASN A 226 -10.18 1.47 -30.25
C ASN A 226 -9.11 0.38 -30.14
N ASP A 227 -7.86 0.74 -29.83
CA ASP A 227 -6.80 -0.23 -29.54
C ASP A 227 -6.81 -0.61 -28.04
N TYR A 228 -7.90 -1.25 -27.63
CA TYR A 228 -8.10 -1.73 -26.27
C TYR A 228 -7.05 -2.78 -25.86
N ALA A 229 -6.44 -3.48 -26.83
CA ALA A 229 -5.38 -4.45 -26.57
C ALA A 229 -4.12 -3.78 -26.03
N THR A 230 -3.77 -2.60 -26.55
CA THR A 230 -2.65 -1.80 -26.02
C THR A 230 -2.93 -1.25 -24.62
N LEU A 231 -4.15 -0.77 -24.36
CA LEU A 231 -4.53 -0.38 -23.00
C LEU A 231 -4.43 -1.55 -22.02
N ARG A 232 -4.99 -2.71 -22.38
CA ARG A 232 -4.97 -3.90 -21.53
C ARG A 232 -3.54 -4.35 -21.21
N ARG A 233 -2.65 -4.37 -22.21
CA ARG A 233 -1.23 -4.70 -22.02
C ARG A 233 -0.55 -3.72 -21.07
N ALA A 234 -0.77 -2.42 -21.28
CA ALA A 234 -0.20 -1.39 -20.42
C ALA A 234 -0.71 -1.50 -18.97
N LEU A 235 -2.02 -1.73 -18.77
CA LEU A 235 -2.57 -1.88 -17.42
C LEU A 235 -1.92 -3.04 -16.64
N ILE A 236 -1.54 -4.12 -17.30
CA ILE A 236 -0.78 -5.20 -16.66
C ILE A 236 0.67 -4.78 -16.42
N GLU A 237 1.33 -4.19 -17.42
CA GLU A 237 2.74 -3.80 -17.36
C GLU A 237 3.04 -2.81 -16.22
N TYR A 238 2.17 -1.82 -16.02
CA TYR A 238 2.30 -0.83 -14.94
C TYR A 238 1.69 -1.29 -13.61
N GLY A 239 1.22 -2.54 -13.53
CA GLY A 239 0.78 -3.14 -12.28
C GLY A 239 -0.69 -2.94 -11.91
N PHE A 240 -1.48 -2.17 -12.67
CA PHE A 240 -2.90 -1.92 -12.35
C PHE A 240 -3.81 -3.16 -12.45
N PHE A 241 -3.43 -4.15 -13.28
CA PHE A 241 -4.12 -5.42 -13.42
C PHE A 241 -3.17 -6.60 -13.17
N ASP A 242 -3.69 -7.63 -12.53
CA ASP A 242 -3.17 -8.99 -12.66
C ASP A 242 -4.03 -9.82 -13.62
N ARG A 243 -3.48 -10.92 -14.11
CA ARG A 243 -4.22 -11.89 -14.91
C ARG A 243 -3.86 -13.32 -14.57
N SER A 244 -4.78 -14.25 -14.80
CA SER A 244 -4.49 -15.68 -14.76
C SER A 244 -3.55 -16.10 -15.90
N ASP A 245 -2.85 -17.22 -15.72
CA ASP A 245 -1.89 -17.74 -16.71
C ASP A 245 -2.54 -18.07 -18.06
N ASP A 246 -3.80 -18.52 -18.02
CA ASP A 246 -4.64 -18.78 -19.18
C ASP A 246 -5.29 -17.51 -19.78
N CYS A 247 -5.00 -16.34 -19.22
CA CYS A 247 -5.52 -15.03 -19.61
C CYS A 247 -7.06 -14.91 -19.59
N SER A 248 -7.75 -15.81 -18.90
CA SER A 248 -9.22 -15.80 -18.85
C SER A 248 -9.78 -14.82 -17.82
N VAL A 249 -9.05 -14.61 -16.72
CA VAL A 249 -9.47 -13.77 -15.58
C VAL A 249 -8.47 -12.64 -15.35
N TYR A 250 -9.02 -11.45 -15.10
CA TYR A 250 -8.32 -10.20 -14.82
C TYR A 250 -8.75 -9.67 -13.45
N ARG A 251 -7.80 -9.17 -12.66
CA ARG A 251 -8.03 -8.69 -11.29
C ARG A 251 -7.37 -7.35 -11.08
N VAL A 252 -8.13 -6.34 -10.65
CA VAL A 252 -7.56 -5.05 -10.28
C VAL A 252 -6.56 -5.28 -9.14
N LYS A 253 -5.35 -4.73 -9.27
CA LYS A 253 -4.40 -4.65 -8.17
C LYS A 253 -4.57 -3.31 -7.48
N ASP A 254 -4.56 -3.32 -6.15
CA ASP A 254 -4.58 -2.13 -5.27
C ASP A 254 -3.19 -1.69 -4.83
#